data_AF-C0BXC2-F1
#
_entry.id   AF-C0BXC2-F1
#
_cell.length_a   1.000
_cell.length_b   1.000
_cell.length_c   1.000
_cell.angle_alpha   90.00
_cell.angle_beta   90.00
_cell.angle_gamma   90.00
#
_symmetry.space_group_name_H-M   'P 1'
#
loop_
_entity.id
_entity.type
_entity.pdbx_description
1 polymer ?
#
loop_
_entity_poly.entity_id
_entity_poly.type
_entity_poly.pdbx_seq_one_letter_code
_entity_poly.pdbx_strand_id
1 'polypeptide(L)'
;MTKRRFIPIIVLGLTFFLRSTSYADSSWYWISTTRPYDVLPYVAAVTLAVETLAVNWICRIHRPLKVFLVMLLGNLISFSLPYIGASFDPVFHIPGHPWHSVSMYAESLPFYTVGAFYLLLTIAAELPVEYCMLRRSAPDSRRLLYTIVGANTATTIFVAVTERLFCRGHW
;
A
#
# COMPACT_ATOMS: atom_id res chain seq x y z
N MET A 1 17.82 17.51 22.57
CA MET A 1 16.93 18.44 21.83
C MET A 1 16.70 17.90 20.42
N THR A 2 15.69 17.07 20.15
CA THR A 2 15.49 16.53 18.79
C THR A 2 14.05 16.10 18.47
N LYS A 3 13.25 15.68 19.46
CA LYS A 3 11.91 15.14 19.19
C LYS A 3 10.82 16.18 18.85
N ARG A 4 10.94 17.42 19.34
CA ARG A 4 9.88 18.46 19.16
C ARG A 4 9.86 19.12 17.77
N ARG A 5 10.94 19.03 16.99
CA ARG A 5 11.03 19.65 15.64
C ARG A 5 10.41 18.78 14.52
N PHE A 6 10.21 17.49 14.76
CA PHE A 6 9.57 16.60 13.79
C PHE A 6 8.05 16.71 13.80
N ILE A 7 7.44 17.03 14.94
CA ILE A 7 5.98 17.20 15.08
C ILE A 7 5.41 18.21 14.08
N PRO A 8 5.95 19.44 13.93
CA PRO A 8 5.39 20.39 12.98
C PRO A 8 5.57 19.93 11.52
N ILE A 9 6.65 19.23 11.18
CA ILE A 9 6.89 18.70 9.82
C ILE A 9 5.91 17.56 9.50
N ILE A 10 5.66 16.68 10.47
CA ILE A 10 4.67 15.60 10.35
C ILE A 10 3.26 16.19 10.21
N VAL A 11 2.92 17.20 11.01
CA VAL A 11 1.63 17.90 10.93
C VAL A 11 1.47 18.65 9.61
N LEU A 12 2.52 19.32 9.11
CA LEU A 12 2.48 20.02 7.82
C LEU A 12 2.36 19.04 6.64
N GLY A 13 3.04 17.88 6.73
CA GLY A 13 2.88 16.79 5.79
C GLY A 13 1.45 16.27 5.80
N LEU A 14 0.92 15.96 6.98
CA LEU A 14 -0.47 15.52 7.16
C LEU A 14 -1.47 16.53 6.60
N THR A 15 -1.33 17.83 6.84
CA THR A 15 -2.25 18.83 6.30
C THR A 15 -2.14 19.00 4.78
N PHE A 16 -0.96 18.78 4.18
CA PHE A 16 -0.80 18.75 2.74
C PHE A 16 -1.49 17.51 2.12
N PHE A 17 -1.40 16.34 2.77
CA PHE A 17 -2.06 15.10 2.34
C PHE A 17 -3.57 15.07 2.65
N LEU A 18 -4.03 15.81 3.66
CA LEU A 18 -5.44 15.92 4.09
C LEU A 18 -6.20 17.04 3.37
N ARG A 19 -5.65 17.65 2.32
CA ARG A 19 -6.39 18.58 1.47
C ARG A 19 -7.55 17.83 0.78
N SER A 20 -8.71 17.82 1.42
CA SER A 20 -9.96 17.46 0.78
C SER A 20 -10.39 18.64 -0.08
N THR A 21 -10.42 18.44 -1.40
CA THR A 21 -11.12 19.36 -2.29
C THR A 21 -12.59 18.98 -2.19
N SER A 22 -13.37 19.75 -1.45
CA SER A 22 -14.80 19.51 -1.30
C SER A 22 -15.52 19.97 -2.57
N TYR A 23 -15.84 19.05 -3.46
CA TYR A 23 -16.78 19.30 -4.56
C TYR A 23 -18.19 19.02 -4.03
N ALA A 24 -19.00 20.07 -3.92
CA ALA A 24 -20.29 19.98 -3.25
C ALA A 24 -21.37 19.21 -4.05
N ASP A 25 -21.17 18.98 -5.36
CA ASP A 25 -22.17 18.31 -6.22
C ASP A 25 -21.55 17.54 -7.41
N SER A 26 -20.26 17.19 -7.36
CA SER A 26 -19.59 16.53 -8.48
C SER A 26 -19.34 15.05 -8.20
N SER A 27 -19.84 14.19 -9.09
CA SER A 27 -19.64 12.75 -9.02
C SER A 27 -18.34 12.38 -9.72
N TRP A 28 -17.46 11.68 -9.01
CA TRP A 28 -16.23 11.16 -9.59
C TRP A 28 -16.51 10.30 -10.83
N TYR A 29 -15.72 10.51 -11.88
CA TYR A 29 -15.69 9.62 -13.03
C TYR A 29 -14.26 9.40 -13.53
N TRP A 30 -14.01 8.20 -14.03
CA TRP A 30 -12.74 7.84 -14.62
C TRP A 30 -12.66 8.31 -16.09
N ILE A 31 -11.61 9.06 -16.43
CA ILE A 31 -11.33 9.53 -17.79
C ILE A 31 -10.53 8.49 -18.57
N SER A 32 -9.58 7.83 -17.91
CA SER A 32 -8.81 6.75 -18.53
C SER A 32 -9.69 5.53 -18.78
N THR A 33 -9.34 4.68 -19.75
CA THR A 33 -9.94 3.34 -19.88
C THR A 33 -9.36 2.35 -18.88
N THR A 34 -8.09 2.53 -18.51
CA THR A 34 -7.42 1.78 -17.45
C THR A 34 -7.96 2.14 -16.07
N ARG A 35 -8.14 1.12 -15.23
CA ARG A 35 -8.54 1.22 -13.83
C ARG A 35 -7.42 0.73 -12.91
N PRO A 36 -7.40 1.15 -11.64
CA PRO A 36 -6.38 0.72 -10.67
C PRO A 36 -6.21 -0.81 -10.57
N TYR A 37 -7.32 -1.56 -10.63
CA TYR A 37 -7.28 -3.03 -10.58
C TYR A 37 -6.66 -3.68 -11.83
N ASP A 38 -6.66 -3.01 -12.99
CA ASP A 38 -6.01 -3.52 -14.22
C ASP A 38 -4.48 -3.48 -14.10
N VAL A 39 -3.97 -2.49 -13.35
CA VAL A 39 -2.53 -2.23 -13.20
C VAL A 39 -1.96 -2.96 -11.99
N LEU A 40 -2.81 -3.28 -11.01
CA LEU A 40 -2.48 -3.94 -9.74
C LEU A 40 -1.64 -5.23 -9.87
N PRO A 41 -1.96 -6.22 -10.73
CA PRO A 41 -1.18 -7.46 -10.79
C PRO A 41 0.27 -7.21 -11.26
N TYR A 42 0.46 -6.27 -12.20
CA TYR A 42 1.79 -5.91 -12.69
C TYR A 42 2.59 -5.18 -11.64
N VAL A 43 1.95 -4.21 -10.96
CA VAL A 43 2.60 -3.46 -9.90
C VAL A 43 2.96 -4.39 -8.76
N ALA A 44 2.03 -5.20 -8.25
CA ALA A 44 2.27 -6.16 -7.18
C ALA A 44 3.45 -7.11 -7.49
N ALA A 45 3.57 -7.59 -8.74
CA ALA A 45 4.70 -8.42 -9.16
C ALA A 45 6.04 -7.67 -9.07
N VAL A 46 6.08 -6.41 -9.50
CA VAL A 46 7.27 -5.55 -9.40
C VAL A 46 7.59 -5.23 -7.95
N THR A 47 6.59 -4.88 -7.13
CA THR A 47 6.71 -4.61 -5.69
C THR A 47 7.40 -5.79 -5.00
N LEU A 48 6.83 -6.99 -5.18
CA LEU A 48 7.32 -8.22 -4.58
C LEU A 48 8.75 -8.56 -5.03
N ALA A 49 9.05 -8.38 -6.31
CA ALA A 49 10.40 -8.64 -6.83
C ALA A 49 11.42 -7.67 -6.21
N VAL A 50 11.12 -6.38 -6.18
CA VAL A 50 12.01 -5.35 -5.62
C VAL A 50 12.23 -5.55 -4.13
N GLU A 51 11.17 -5.80 -3.36
CA GLU A 51 11.26 -6.04 -1.90
C GLU A 51 12.05 -7.31 -1.59
N THR A 52 11.79 -8.39 -2.32
CA THR A 52 12.53 -9.66 -2.17
C THR A 52 14.02 -9.46 -2.42
N LEU A 53 14.38 -8.77 -3.50
CA LEU A 53 15.78 -8.48 -3.84
C LEU A 53 16.42 -7.55 -2.81
N ALA A 54 15.75 -6.47 -2.44
CA ALA A 54 16.23 -5.50 -1.46
C ALA A 54 16.51 -6.18 -0.12
N VAL A 55 15.55 -6.95 0.42
CA VAL A 55 15.72 -7.61 1.71
C VAL A 55 16.77 -8.72 1.64
N ASN A 56 16.76 -9.56 0.59
CA ASN A 56 17.73 -10.65 0.49
C ASN A 56 19.17 -10.14 0.35
N TRP A 57 19.41 -9.10 -0.46
CA TRP A 57 20.74 -8.55 -0.70
C TRP A 57 21.21 -7.57 0.38
N ILE A 58 20.38 -6.59 0.76
CA ILE A 58 20.76 -5.59 1.76
C ILE A 58 20.88 -6.28 3.12
N CYS A 59 19.96 -7.15 3.52
CA CYS A 59 20.06 -7.83 4.81
C CYS A 59 21.01 -9.04 4.81
N ARG A 60 21.62 -9.38 3.67
CA ARG A 60 22.57 -10.50 3.52
C ARG A 60 22.02 -11.82 4.06
N ILE A 61 20.75 -12.12 3.80
CA ILE A 61 20.10 -13.36 4.26
C ILE A 61 20.54 -14.56 3.40
N HIS A 62 20.85 -14.32 2.12
CA HIS A 62 21.30 -15.33 1.15
C HIS A 62 20.36 -16.56 1.04
N ARG A 63 19.05 -16.36 1.27
CA ARG A 63 18.02 -17.40 1.13
C ARG A 63 16.84 -16.85 0.34
N PRO A 64 16.99 -16.67 -0.99
CA PRO A 64 16.04 -15.92 -1.80
C PRO A 64 14.63 -16.53 -1.76
N LEU A 65 14.50 -17.86 -1.80
CA LEU A 65 13.19 -18.51 -1.73
C LEU A 65 12.46 -18.26 -0.41
N LYS A 66 13.18 -18.31 0.72
CA LYS A 66 12.60 -18.03 2.04
C LYS A 66 12.15 -16.56 2.13
N VAL A 67 12.99 -15.64 1.66
CA VAL A 67 12.66 -14.21 1.65
C VAL A 67 11.45 -13.96 0.76
N PHE A 68 11.43 -14.51 -0.45
CA PHE A 68 10.32 -14.41 -1.39
C PHE A 68 8.99 -14.86 -0.78
N LEU A 69 8.94 -16.03 -0.16
CA LEU A 69 7.70 -16.55 0.45
C LEU A 69 7.19 -15.67 1.60
N VAL A 70 8.11 -15.09 2.39
CA VAL A 70 7.74 -14.18 3.47
C VAL A 70 7.25 -12.85 2.93
N MET A 71 7.93 -12.27 1.94
CA MET A 71 7.52 -11.02 1.28
C MET A 71 6.17 -11.19 0.58
N LEU A 72 5.97 -12.32 -0.09
CA LEU A 72 4.71 -12.68 -0.74
C LEU A 72 3.57 -12.74 0.28
N LEU A 73 3.80 -13.37 1.44
CA LEU A 73 2.80 -13.44 2.50
C LEU A 73 2.46 -12.04 3.05
N GLY A 74 3.48 -11.22 3.34
CA GLY A 74 3.31 -9.85 3.82
C GLY A 74 2.49 -9.00 2.85
N ASN A 75 2.91 -8.99 1.59
CA ASN A 75 2.21 -8.28 0.52
C ASN A 75 0.77 -8.78 0.35
N LEU A 76 0.53 -10.09 0.31
CA LEU A 76 -0.82 -10.65 0.16
C LEU A 76 -1.77 -10.18 1.27
N ILE A 77 -1.30 -10.21 2.52
CA ILE A 77 -2.08 -9.73 3.67
C ILE A 77 -2.43 -8.25 3.47
N SER A 78 -1.45 -7.45 3.07
CA SER A 78 -1.59 -6.00 3.02
C SER A 78 -2.38 -5.50 1.83
N PHE A 79 -2.22 -6.13 0.67
CA PHE A 79 -3.10 -5.92 -0.48
C PHE A 79 -4.53 -6.34 -0.18
N SER A 80 -4.77 -7.32 0.70
CA SER A 80 -6.12 -7.77 1.05
C SER A 80 -6.85 -6.80 1.99
N LEU A 81 -6.12 -6.06 2.84
CA LEU A 81 -6.70 -5.25 3.92
C LEU A 81 -7.69 -4.17 3.45
N PRO A 82 -7.44 -3.37 2.39
CA PRO A 82 -8.40 -2.38 1.92
C PRO A 82 -9.69 -3.01 1.42
N TYR A 83 -9.61 -4.15 0.72
CA TYR A 83 -10.78 -4.85 0.21
C TYR A 83 -11.61 -5.45 1.33
N ILE A 84 -10.96 -6.00 2.36
CA ILE A 84 -11.61 -6.46 3.57
C ILE A 84 -12.31 -5.28 4.27
N GLY A 85 -11.61 -4.15 4.46
CA GLY A 85 -12.19 -2.95 5.06
C GLY A 85 -13.43 -2.44 4.32
N ALA A 86 -13.36 -2.37 2.99
CA ALA A 86 -14.48 -1.97 2.14
C ALA A 86 -15.67 -2.94 2.23
N SER A 87 -15.43 -4.25 2.41
CA SER A 87 -16.50 -5.23 2.55
C SER A 87 -17.32 -5.10 3.85
N PHE A 88 -16.74 -4.46 4.88
CA PHE A 88 -17.41 -4.19 6.16
C PHE A 88 -18.09 -2.82 6.22
N ASP A 89 -17.96 -1.97 5.20
CA ASP A 89 -18.58 -0.65 5.20
C ASP A 89 -20.12 -0.77 5.01
N PRO A 90 -20.93 -0.34 6.00
CA PRO A 90 -22.39 -0.45 5.94
C PRO A 90 -23.01 0.41 4.84
N VAL A 91 -22.31 1.41 4.29
CA VAL A 91 -22.81 2.25 3.18
C VAL A 91 -22.97 1.45 1.88
N PHE A 92 -22.19 0.38 1.71
CA PHE A 92 -22.11 -0.37 0.44
C PHE A 92 -22.38 -1.86 0.59
N HIS A 93 -22.87 -2.28 1.76
CA HIS A 93 -23.22 -3.67 2.04
C HIS A 93 -24.50 -4.04 1.28
N ILE A 94 -24.37 -4.74 0.15
CA ILE A 94 -25.49 -5.40 -0.52
C ILE A 94 -25.64 -6.79 0.12
N PRO A 95 -26.75 -7.07 0.83
CA PRO A 95 -26.95 -8.37 1.46
C PRO A 95 -26.81 -9.49 0.42
N GLY A 96 -25.88 -10.42 0.65
CA GLY A 96 -25.65 -11.59 -0.21
C GLY A 96 -24.65 -11.40 -1.37
N HIS A 97 -24.15 -10.19 -1.64
CA HIS A 97 -23.25 -9.94 -2.78
C HIS A 97 -22.03 -9.06 -2.44
N PRO A 98 -21.13 -9.49 -1.54
CA PRO A 98 -19.98 -8.69 -1.10
C PRO A 98 -19.01 -8.33 -2.24
N TRP A 99 -18.91 -9.15 -3.28
CA TRP A 99 -18.00 -8.92 -4.41
C TRP A 99 -18.49 -7.83 -5.38
N HIS A 100 -19.81 -7.66 -5.54
CA HIS A 100 -20.39 -6.57 -6.36
C HIS A 100 -20.23 -5.20 -5.69
N SER A 101 -20.15 -5.17 -4.36
CA SER A 101 -19.86 -3.96 -3.59
C SER A 101 -18.45 -3.42 -3.87
N VAL A 102 -17.47 -4.30 -4.04
CA VAL A 102 -16.07 -3.92 -4.30
C VAL A 102 -15.89 -3.37 -5.72
N SER A 103 -16.55 -3.95 -6.73
CA SER A 103 -16.49 -3.41 -8.10
C SER A 103 -17.20 -2.06 -8.20
N MET A 104 -18.35 -1.89 -7.52
CA MET A 104 -18.98 -0.58 -7.38
C MET A 104 -18.03 0.44 -6.73
N TYR A 105 -17.25 0.04 -5.72
CA TYR A 105 -16.25 0.89 -5.08
C TYR A 105 -15.15 1.35 -6.06
N ALA A 106 -14.65 0.45 -6.91
CA ALA A 106 -13.61 0.75 -7.87
C ALA A 106 -14.08 1.67 -9.01
N GLU A 107 -15.35 1.58 -9.39
CA GLU A 107 -15.91 2.33 -10.53
C GLU A 107 -16.50 3.69 -10.15
N SER A 108 -17.13 3.81 -8.97
CA SER A 108 -17.90 5.00 -8.57
C SER A 108 -17.17 5.97 -7.64
N LEU A 109 -16.01 5.59 -7.12
CA LEU A 109 -15.20 6.41 -6.21
C LEU A 109 -13.78 6.61 -6.77
N PRO A 110 -13.06 7.67 -6.33
CA PRO A 110 -11.64 7.89 -6.63
C PRO A 110 -10.74 6.90 -5.87
N PHE A 111 -11.03 5.60 -6.00
CA PHE A 111 -10.30 4.57 -5.31
C PHE A 111 -9.01 4.24 -6.04
N TYR A 112 -8.00 5.07 -5.83
CA TYR A 112 -6.61 4.69 -6.06
C TYR A 112 -6.22 3.63 -5.01
N THR A 113 -5.58 2.53 -5.41
CA THR A 113 -5.15 1.47 -4.49
C THR A 113 -4.18 2.04 -3.44
N VAL A 114 -3.42 3.08 -3.79
CA VAL A 114 -2.43 3.69 -2.91
C VAL A 114 -2.74 5.16 -2.58
N GLY A 115 -3.32 5.35 -1.39
CA GLY A 115 -3.39 6.62 -0.66
C GLY A 115 -2.38 6.69 0.51
N ALA A 116 -2.23 7.86 1.14
CA ALA A 116 -1.36 8.03 2.31
C ALA A 116 -1.77 7.13 3.50
N PHE A 117 -3.07 6.85 3.63
CA PHE A 117 -3.59 5.90 4.62
C PHE A 117 -3.23 4.44 4.29
N TYR A 118 -3.13 4.10 3.01
CA TYR A 118 -2.72 2.76 2.57
C TYR A 118 -1.29 2.45 2.99
N LEU A 119 -0.35 3.40 2.83
CA LEU A 119 1.04 3.25 3.28
C LEU A 119 1.16 2.91 4.77
N LEU A 120 0.35 3.56 5.61
CA LEU A 120 0.36 3.28 7.05
C LEU A 120 -0.21 1.89 7.35
N LEU A 121 -1.23 1.47 6.60
CA LEU A 121 -1.86 0.17 6.74
C LEU A 121 -0.94 -0.97 6.27
N THR A 122 -0.28 -0.82 5.12
CA THR A 122 0.73 -1.77 4.62
C THR A 122 1.89 -1.88 5.61
N ILE A 123 2.48 -0.77 6.05
CA ILE A 123 3.56 -0.84 7.06
C ILE A 123 3.07 -1.51 8.35
N ALA A 124 1.85 -1.22 8.82
CA ALA A 124 1.31 -1.84 10.03
C ALA A 124 1.10 -3.35 9.90
N ALA A 125 0.83 -3.86 8.69
CA ALA A 125 0.51 -5.26 8.43
C ALA A 125 1.73 -6.08 7.95
N GLU A 126 2.54 -5.56 7.04
CA GLU A 126 3.72 -6.23 6.47
C GLU A 126 4.83 -6.34 7.49
N LEU A 127 5.11 -5.24 8.20
CA LEU A 127 6.26 -5.14 9.08
C LEU A 127 6.24 -6.19 10.19
N PRO A 128 5.12 -6.44 10.92
CA PRO A 128 5.09 -7.51 11.92
C PRO A 128 5.37 -8.88 11.33
N VAL A 129 4.78 -9.20 10.17
CA VAL A 129 4.91 -10.51 9.51
C VAL A 129 6.36 -10.74 9.06
N GLU A 130 6.88 -9.82 8.26
CA GLU A 130 8.21 -9.93 7.66
C GLU A 130 9.31 -9.88 8.71
N TYR A 131 9.21 -8.93 9.65
CA TYR A 131 10.20 -8.79 10.72
C TYR A 131 10.20 -10.02 11.62
N CYS A 132 9.04 -10.54 12.05
CA CYS A 132 9.00 -11.70 12.94
C CYS A 132 9.55 -12.96 12.27
N MET A 133 9.28 -13.16 10.98
CA MET A 133 9.68 -14.35 10.24
C MET A 133 11.14 -14.30 9.75
N LEU A 134 11.69 -13.12 9.48
CA LEU A 134 13.06 -12.94 8.96
C LEU A 134 14.09 -12.49 10.00
N ARG A 135 13.71 -11.94 11.16
CA ARG A 135 14.67 -11.48 12.19
C ARG A 135 15.67 -12.55 12.67
N ARG A 136 15.28 -13.83 12.62
CA ARG A 136 16.15 -14.96 13.00
C ARG A 136 17.12 -15.37 11.89
N SER A 137 16.90 -14.88 10.67
CA SER A 137 17.71 -15.19 9.49
C SER A 137 18.57 -14.02 9.04
N ALA A 138 18.28 -12.79 9.50
CA ALA A 138 19.11 -11.63 9.29
C ALA A 138 20.24 -11.57 10.34
N PRO A 139 21.49 -11.27 9.94
CA PRO A 139 22.59 -11.03 10.88
C PRO A 139 22.38 -9.80 11.76
N ASP A 140 21.67 -8.79 11.24
CA ASP A 140 21.35 -7.56 11.95
C ASP A 140 19.84 -7.25 11.83
N SER A 141 19.15 -7.29 12.96
CA SER A 141 17.71 -7.04 13.05
C SER A 141 17.35 -5.58 12.80
N ARG A 142 18.22 -4.61 13.16
CA ARG A 142 17.96 -3.20 12.89
C ARG A 142 18.05 -2.92 11.40
N ARG A 143 19.04 -3.51 10.73
CA ARG A 143 19.17 -3.43 9.28
C ARG A 143 17.96 -4.04 8.56
N LEU A 144 17.45 -5.17 9.05
CA LEU A 144 16.22 -5.76 8.54
C LEU A 144 15.03 -4.80 8.66
N LEU A 145 14.83 -4.22 9.84
CA LEU A 145 13.74 -3.27 10.08
C LEU A 145 13.81 -2.06 9.12
N TYR A 146 14.98 -1.41 9.02
CA TYR A 146 15.13 -0.26 8.13
C TYR A 146 14.98 -0.62 6.66
N THR A 147 15.40 -1.82 6.27
CA THR A 147 15.25 -2.29 4.88
C THR A 147 13.80 -2.55 4.53
N ILE A 148 13.03 -3.19 5.41
CA ILE A 148 11.58 -3.43 5.21
C ILE A 148 10.85 -2.09 5.09
N VAL A 149 11.04 -1.19 6.07
CA VAL A 149 10.38 0.13 6.05
C VAL A 149 10.76 0.92 4.79
N GLY A 150 12.05 0.93 4.44
CA GLY A 150 12.55 1.63 3.25
C GLY A 150 12.02 1.05 1.95
N ALA A 151 12.00 -0.28 1.82
CA ALA A 151 11.50 -0.98 0.65
C ALA A 151 10.00 -0.72 0.46
N ASN A 152 9.18 -0.94 1.49
CA ASN A 152 7.72 -0.75 1.40
C ASN A 152 7.36 0.71 1.14
N THR A 153 8.12 1.67 1.70
CA THR A 153 7.93 3.09 1.38
C THR A 153 8.24 3.38 -0.10
N ALA A 154 9.37 2.88 -0.60
CA ALA A 154 9.78 3.11 -1.99
C ALA A 154 8.83 2.46 -2.99
N THR A 155 8.40 1.21 -2.74
CA THR A 155 7.48 0.49 -3.61
C THR A 155 6.07 1.08 -3.54
N THR A 156 5.61 1.54 -2.38
CA THR A 156 4.34 2.26 -2.26
C THR A 156 4.36 3.57 -3.04
N ILE A 157 5.46 4.34 -3.00
CA ILE A 157 5.61 5.53 -3.85
C ILE A 157 5.57 5.14 -5.33
N PHE A 158 6.25 4.05 -5.71
CA PHE A 158 6.21 3.54 -7.08
C PHE A 158 4.78 3.19 -7.53
N VAL A 159 4.00 2.49 -6.70
CA VAL A 159 2.60 2.19 -6.99
C VAL A 159 1.80 3.48 -7.14
N ALA A 160 1.95 4.41 -6.20
CA ALA A 160 1.26 5.70 -6.19
C ALA A 160 1.51 6.53 -7.47
N VAL A 161 2.75 6.51 -7.98
CA VAL A 161 3.13 7.18 -9.23
C VAL A 161 2.55 6.44 -10.42
N THR A 162 2.69 5.11 -10.46
CA THR A 162 2.19 4.27 -11.56
C THR A 162 0.68 4.44 -11.73
N GLU A 163 -0.07 4.37 -10.63
CA GLU A 163 -1.51 4.59 -10.66
C GLU A 163 -1.88 5.97 -11.18
N ARG A 164 -1.20 7.04 -10.74
CA ARG A 164 -1.49 8.42 -11.20
C ARG A 164 -1.09 8.67 -12.66
N LEU A 165 -0.17 7.87 -13.21
CA LEU A 165 0.21 7.94 -14.62
C LEU A 165 -0.83 7.24 -15.50
N PHE A 166 -1.29 6.05 -15.11
CA PHE A 166 -2.15 5.20 -15.94
C PHE A 166 -3.66 5.32 -15.66
N CYS A 167 -4.03 5.71 -14.44
CA CYS A 167 -5.41 5.87 -14.00
C CYS A 167 -5.68 7.36 -13.77
N ARG A 168 -6.53 7.95 -14.60
CA ARG A 168 -6.95 9.34 -14.48
C ARG A 168 -8.43 9.39 -14.23
N GLY A 169 -8.83 10.03 -13.15
CA GLY A 169 -10.22 10.42 -12.96
C GLY A 169 -10.31 11.87 -12.54
N HIS A 170 -11.53 12.38 -12.60
CA HIS A 170 -11.86 13.75 -12.31
C HIS A 170 -13.12 13.79 -11.46
N TRP A 171 -13.18 14.80 -10.60
CA TRP A 171 -14.36 15.08 -9.78
C TRP A 171 -15.44 15.77 -10.59
#